data_AF-A0A956QJE9-F1
#
_entry.id   AF-A0A956QJE9-F1
#
_cell.length_a   1.000
_cell.length_b   1.000
_cell.length_c   1.000
_cell.angle_alpha   90.00
_cell.angle_beta   90.00
_cell.angle_gamma   90.00
#
_symmetry.space_group_name_H-M   'P 1'
#
loop_
_entity.id
_entity.type
_entity.pdbx_description
1 polymer ?
#
loop_
_entity_poly.entity_id
_entity_poly.type
_entity_poly.pdbx_seq_one_letter_code
_entity_poly.pdbx_strand_id
1 'polypeptide(L)' 'LEVVPGSHQDLEPRQGRSSTFCRAEAGDVLLMRPLLLHASARPTSTRPRRVLHLEWATDQLLPDGFNWAEP' A
#
# COMPACT_ATOMS: atom_id res chain seq x y z
N LEU A 1 -3.24 9.11 2.25
CA LEU A 1 -3.30 7.99 1.29
C LEU A 1 -4.75 7.69 1.00
N GLU A 2 -5.15 7.59 -0.26
CA GLU A 2 -6.49 7.13 -0.60
C GLU A 2 -6.48 5.59 -0.65
N VAL A 3 -7.44 4.95 0.02
CA VAL A 3 -7.50 3.49 0.16
C VAL A 3 -8.91 2.99 -0.12
N VAL A 4 -9.04 1.78 -0.65
CA VAL A 4 -10.33 1.08 -0.76
C VAL A 4 -10.40 0.03 0.35
N PRO A 5 -11.18 0.24 1.43
CA PRO A 5 -11.19 -0.67 2.56
C PRO A 5 -11.61 -2.09 2.18
N GLY A 6 -10.83 -3.08 2.65
CA GLY A 6 -11.11 -4.50 2.43
C GLY A 6 -10.82 -5.02 1.02
N SER A 7 -10.21 -4.22 0.14
CA SER A 7 -9.92 -4.67 -1.22
C SER A 7 -8.88 -5.79 -1.29
N HIS A 8 -8.02 -5.93 -0.27
CA HIS A 8 -7.04 -7.02 -0.17
C HIS A 8 -7.68 -8.43 -0.01
N GLN A 9 -9.00 -8.50 0.20
CA GLN A 9 -9.73 -9.77 0.34
C GLN A 9 -10.31 -10.29 -0.98
N ASP A 10 -10.35 -9.45 -2.01
CA ASP A 10 -10.94 -9.79 -3.30
C ASP A 10 -9.85 -9.62 -4.38
N LEU A 11 -9.55 -10.69 -5.11
CA LEU A 11 -8.59 -10.64 -6.22
C LEU A 11 -9.14 -9.90 -7.45
N GLU A 12 -10.46 -9.79 -7.55
CA GLU A 12 -11.14 -9.07 -8.63
C GLU A 12 -11.46 -7.63 -8.20
N PRO A 13 -11.10 -6.62 -9.01
CA PRO A 13 -11.43 -5.23 -8.72
C PRO A 13 -12.95 -5.03 -8.83
N ARG A 14 -13.64 -5.11 -7.69
CA ARG A 14 -15.09 -4.84 -7.64
C ARG A 14 -15.35 -3.38 -8.00
N GLN A 15 -16.04 -3.15 -9.11
CA GLN A 15 -16.61 -1.84 -9.44
C GLN A 15 -17.58 -1.42 -8.31
N GLY A 16 -17.54 -0.14 -7.91
CA GLY A 16 -18.49 0.44 -6.96
C GLY A 16 -18.07 0.51 -5.49
N ARG A 17 -16.83 0.14 -5.12
CA ARG A 17 -16.34 0.39 -3.76
C ARG A 17 -15.90 1.85 -3.59
N SER A 18 -16.33 2.49 -2.51
CA SER A 18 -15.88 3.83 -2.16
C SER A 18 -14.47 3.80 -1.58
N SER A 19 -13.62 4.69 -2.05
CA SER A 19 -12.35 4.99 -1.40
C SER A 19 -12.54 5.90 -0.18
N THR A 20 -11.54 5.91 0.70
CA THR A 20 -11.45 6.84 1.82
C THR A 20 -10.02 7.34 2.01
N PHE A 21 -9.86 8.51 2.61
CA PHE A 21 -8.55 9.07 2.93
C PHE A 21 -8.06 8.59 4.30
N CYS A 22 -7.00 7.78 4.30
CA CYS A 22 -6.17 7.50 5.46
C CYS A 22 -5.13 8.62 5.61
N ARG A 23 -5.31 9.49 6.60
CA ARG A 23 -4.39 10.61 6.90
C ARG A 23 -3.29 10.14 7.84
N ALA A 24 -2.08 10.64 7.62
CA ALA A 24 -0.90 10.36 8.42
C ALA A 24 -0.01 11.61 8.43
N GLU A 25 0.64 11.85 9.56
CA GLU A 25 1.63 12.90 9.77
C GLU A 25 3.06 12.34 9.70
N ALA A 26 4.05 13.23 9.80
CA ALA A 26 5.45 12.80 9.85
C ALA A 26 5.70 12.01 11.14
N GLY A 27 6.20 10.77 11.00
CA GLY A 27 6.42 9.86 12.12
C GLY A 27 5.32 8.81 12.30
N ASP A 28 4.17 8.98 11.64
CA ASP A 28 3.12 7.96 11.64
C ASP A 28 3.51 6.73 10.82
N VAL A 29 2.95 5.58 11.21
CA VAL A 29 3.09 4.32 10.48
C VAL A 29 1.76 3.93 9.86
N LEU A 30 1.77 3.70 8.56
CA LEU A 30 0.64 3.12 7.84
C LEU A 30 0.87 1.62 7.69
N LEU A 31 0.22 0.82 8.53
CA LEU A 31 0.24 -0.64 8.40
C LEU A 31 -0.81 -1.09 7.38
N MET A 32 -0.39 -1.87 6.38
CA MET A 32 -1.26 -2.36 5.32
C MET A 32 -1.14 -3.86 5.15
N ARG A 33 -2.21 -4.49 4.65
CA ARG A 33 -2.12 -5.86 4.13
C ARG A 33 -1.67 -5.80 2.66
N PRO A 34 -0.87 -6.77 2.19
CA PRO A 34 -0.53 -6.89 0.78
C PRO A 34 -1.79 -6.86 -0.10
N LEU A 35 -1.67 -6.33 -1.32
CA LEU A 35 -2.76 -6.19 -2.30
C LEU A 35 -3.91 -5.24 -1.91
N LEU A 36 -3.78 -4.48 -0.82
CA LEU A 36 -4.71 -3.38 -0.54
C LEU A 36 -4.60 -2.33 -1.66
N LEU A 37 -5.72 -1.99 -2.28
CA LEU A 37 -5.80 -0.99 -3.34
C LEU A 37 -5.68 0.39 -2.71
N HIS A 38 -4.69 1.14 -3.15
CA HIS A 38 -4.39 2.46 -2.64
C HIS A 38 -3.79 3.35 -3.72
N ALA A 39 -3.93 4.65 -3.53
CA ALA A 39 -3.36 5.66 -4.41
C ALA A 39 -2.81 6.84 -3.61
N SER A 40 -1.63 7.32 -3.99
CA SER A 40 -1.11 8.57 -3.46
C SER A 40 -1.81 9.74 -4.13
N ALA A 41 -2.43 10.61 -3.34
CA ALA A 41 -2.96 11.87 -3.87
C ALA A 41 -1.84 12.78 -4.38
N ARG A 42 -2.18 13.56 -5.42
CA ARG A 42 -1.31 14.60 -6.00
C ARG A 42 -0.79 15.51 -4.88
N PRO A 43 0.51 15.86 -4.86
CA PRO A 43 1.05 16.78 -3.87
C PRO A 43 0.34 18.15 -3.97
N THR A 44 -0.06 18.68 -2.82
CA THR A 44 -0.60 20.05 -2.70
C THR A 44 0.41 21.03 -2.09
N SER A 45 1.57 20.52 -1.65
CA SER A 45 2.67 21.29 -1.07
C SER A 45 3.89 21.26 -1.99
N THR A 46 4.71 22.31 -1.92
CA THR A 46 6.02 22.38 -2.57
C THR A 46 7.09 21.58 -1.82
N ARG A 47 6.83 21.13 -0.59
CA ARG A 47 7.75 20.27 0.16
C ARG A 47 7.69 18.83 -0.36
N PRO A 48 8.84 18.15 -0.52
CA PRO A 48 8.86 16.77 -0.96
C PRO A 48 8.19 15.85 0.07
N ARG A 49 7.31 14.95 -0.39
CA ARG A 49 6.76 13.86 0.41
C ARG A 49 7.74 12.69 0.39
N ARG A 50 8.35 12.38 1.54
CA ARG A 50 9.25 11.23 1.70
C ARG A 50 8.52 10.16 2.50
N VAL A 51 8.53 8.93 2.00
CA VAL A 51 7.92 7.75 2.65
C VAL A 51 8.92 6.61 2.53
N LEU A 52 9.16 5.89 3.62
CA LEU A 52 9.90 4.64 3.59
C LEU A 52 8.88 3.51 3.47
N HIS A 53 8.95 2.73 2.39
CA HIS A 53 8.13 1.54 2.23
C HIS A 53 8.92 0.32 2.71
N LEU A 54 8.33 -0.42 3.65
CA LEU A 54 8.90 -1.65 4.17
C LEU A 54 7.88 -2.75 3.91
N GLU A 55 8.34 -3.80 3.22
CA GLU A 55 7.54 -4.99 2.95
C GLU A 55 8.10 -6.16 3.77
N TRP A 56 7.20 -6.98 4.30
CA TRP A 56 7.54 -8.17 5.06
C TRP A 56 6.81 -9.37 4.47
N ALA A 57 7.53 -10.48 4.27
CA ALA A 57 6.92 -11.80 4.20
C ALA A 57 7.54 -12.71 5.26
N THR A 58 6.80 -13.76 5.59
CA THR A 58 7.27 -14.81 6.49
C THR A 58 8.35 -15.68 5.85
N ASP A 59 8.36 -15.78 4.52
CA ASP A 59 9.21 -16.69 3.79
C ASP A 59 10.38 -15.96 3.13
N GLN A 60 11.59 -16.48 3.34
CA GLN A 60 12.79 -15.97 2.66
C GLN A 60 12.77 -16.30 1.16
N LEU A 61 12.18 -17.43 0.79
CA LEU A 61 11.97 -17.87 -0.59
C LEU A 61 10.52 -17.62 -0.96
N LEU A 62 10.27 -16.83 -2.00
CA LEU A 62 8.91 -16.65 -2.51
C LEU A 62 8.46 -17.93 -3.23
N PRO A 63 7.16 -18.29 -3.17
CA PRO A 63 6.60 -19.43 -3.92
C PRO A 63 6.85 -19.32 -5.43
N ASP A 64 6.67 -20.43 -6.14
CA ASP A 64 6.65 -20.48 -7.62
C ASP A 64 7.90 -19.92 -8.33
N GLY A 65 9.05 -19.91 -7.63
CA GLY A 65 10.33 -19.46 -8.19
C GLY A 65 10.45 -17.93 -8.32
N PHE A 66 9.56 -17.18 -7.68
CA PHE A 66 9.70 -15.72 -7.59
C PHE A 66 10.89 -15.34 -6.70
N ASN A 67 11.50 -14.19 -6.99
CA ASN A 67 12.59 -13.61 -6.20
C ASN A 67 12.16 -12.24 -5.69
N TRP A 68 12.68 -11.87 -4.53
CA TRP A 68 12.57 -10.49 -4.04
C TRP A 68 13.15 -9.53 -5.06
N ALA A 69 12.47 -8.40 -5.25
CA ALA A 69 12.86 -7.40 -6.25
C ALA A 69 14.19 -6.71 -5.89
N GLU A 70 14.56 -6.69 -4.62
CA GLU A 70 15.87 -6.24 -4.15
C GLU A 70 16.58 -7.36 -3.37
N PRO A 71 17.92 -7.49 -3.53
CA PRO A 71 18.74 -8.57 -2.97
C PRO A 71 18.92 -8.53 -1.45
#